data_AF-A0AAV4JTZ4-F1
#
_entry.id   AF-A0AAV4JTZ4-F1
#
_cell.length_a   1.000
_cell.length_b   1.000
_cell.length_c   1.000
_cell.angle_alpha   90.00
_cell.angle_beta   90.00
_cell.angle_gamma   90.00
#
_symmetry.space_group_name_H-M   'P 1'
#
loop_
_entity.id
_entity.type
_entity.pdbx_description
1 polymer ?
#
loop_
_entity_poly.entity_id
_entity_poly.type
_entity_poly.pdbx_seq_one_letter_code
_entity_poly.pdbx_strand_id
1 'polypeptide(L)'
;LYEHYSNIVPQIMRGDKSLMEKVLHDHSTGKREFCCLRSRCINGSTLLHTACYYGYQEIVKDLLQMRVDVNLQDYKGASPLHRAKDHQTMLVSRI
;
A
#
# COMPACT_ATOMS: atom_id res chain seq x y z
N LEU A 1 -3.35 -2.35 19.58
CA LEU A 1 -3.88 -1.81 18.29
C LEU A 1 -3.04 -0.61 17.82
N TYR A 2 -3.09 0.58 18.44
CA TYR A 2 -2.30 1.76 17.97
C TYR A 2 -0.76 1.60 18.00
N GLU A 3 -0.18 1.02 19.05
CA GLU A 3 1.28 0.86 19.17
C GLU A 3 1.87 -0.12 18.15
N HIS A 4 1.08 -1.09 17.70
CA HIS A 4 1.53 -2.03 16.67
C HIS A 4 1.67 -1.26 15.35
N TYR A 5 0.64 -0.49 14.93
CA TYR A 5 0.64 0.28 13.69
C TYR A 5 1.76 1.33 13.61
N SER A 6 2.08 1.99 14.72
CA SER A 6 3.17 2.98 14.77
C SER A 6 4.54 2.38 14.44
N ASN A 7 4.72 1.07 14.64
CA ASN A 7 5.99 0.37 14.40
C ASN A 7 6.03 -0.34 13.03
N ILE A 8 4.92 -0.93 12.58
CA ILE A 8 4.87 -1.64 11.29
C ILE A 8 4.81 -0.71 10.08
N VAL A 9 4.10 0.43 10.16
CA VAL A 9 3.99 1.37 9.02
C VAL A 9 5.36 1.90 8.59
N PRO A 10 6.24 2.37 9.50
CA PRO A 10 7.60 2.77 9.13
C PRO A 10 8.45 1.65 8.52
N GLN A 11 8.27 0.39 8.93
CA GLN A 11 8.98 -0.75 8.36
C GLN A 11 8.55 -1.00 6.91
N ILE A 12 7.24 -0.98 6.64
CA ILE A 12 6.72 -1.05 5.27
C ILE A 12 7.26 0.10 4.42
N MET A 13 7.31 1.33 4.96
CA MET A 13 7.88 2.49 4.26
C MET A 13 9.38 2.38 3.98
N ARG A 14 10.12 1.53 4.71
CA ARG A 14 11.53 1.23 4.40
C ARG A 14 11.68 0.24 3.24
N GLY A 15 10.58 -0.35 2.77
CA GLY A 15 10.56 -1.34 1.69
C GLY A 15 10.50 -2.78 2.21
N ASP A 16 9.94 -3.00 3.39
CA ASP A 16 9.86 -4.34 3.98
C ASP A 16 8.72 -5.16 3.33
N LYS A 17 9.05 -5.84 2.22
CA LYS A 17 8.10 -6.61 1.39
C LYS A 17 7.37 -7.69 2.20
N SER A 18 8.09 -8.43 3.05
CA SER A 18 7.53 -9.54 3.84
C SER A 18 6.40 -9.07 4.75
N LEU A 19 6.52 -7.85 5.28
CA LEU A 19 5.52 -7.28 6.15
C LEU A 19 4.27 -6.84 5.39
N MET A 20 4.43 -6.32 4.16
CA MET A 20 3.30 -6.04 3.27
C MET A 20 2.53 -7.31 2.90
N GLU A 21 3.23 -8.40 2.59
CA GLU A 21 2.61 -9.70 2.29
C GLU A 21 1.84 -10.25 3.50
N LYS A 22 2.37 -10.10 4.71
CA LYS A 22 1.66 -10.47 5.95
C LYS A 22 0.37 -9.67 6.13
N VAL A 23 0.39 -8.37 5.86
CA VAL A 23 -0.80 -7.50 5.92
C VAL A 23 -1.86 -7.96 4.90
N LEU A 24 -1.44 -8.31 3.68
CA LEU A 24 -2.34 -8.85 2.66
C LEU A 24 -2.93 -10.21 3.07
N HIS A 25 -2.10 -11.10 3.62
CA HIS A 25 -2.55 -12.42 4.09
C HIS A 25 -3.53 -12.32 5.26
N ASP A 26 -3.28 -11.43 6.22
CA ASP A 26 -4.23 -11.19 7.33
C ASP A 26 -5.57 -10.66 6.83
N HIS A 27 -5.54 -9.77 5.82
CA HIS A 27 -6.77 -9.30 5.20
C HIS A 27 -7.53 -10.42 4.49
N SER A 28 -6.83 -11.30 3.77
CA SER A 28 -7.41 -12.47 3.09
C SER A 28 -8.01 -13.47 4.09
N THR A 29 -7.38 -13.65 5.25
CA THR A 29 -7.86 -14.54 6.31
C THR A 29 -8.98 -13.94 7.18
N GLY A 30 -9.38 -12.68 6.93
CA GLY A 30 -10.53 -12.04 7.56
C GLY A 30 -10.31 -11.64 9.03
N LYS A 31 -9.09 -11.76 9.55
CA LYS A 31 -8.77 -11.43 10.94
C LYS A 31 -8.87 -9.95 11.27
N ARG A 32 -8.93 -9.07 10.26
CA ARG A 32 -9.06 -7.60 10.42
C ARG A 32 -8.09 -7.07 11.49
N GLU A 33 -6.91 -7.66 11.65
CA GLU A 33 -5.89 -7.12 12.56
C GLU A 33 -5.11 -5.99 11.87
N PHE A 34 -5.06 -5.99 10.52
CA PHE A 34 -4.49 -4.90 9.73
C PHE A 34 -5.57 -4.22 8.86
N CYS A 35 -6.55 -3.58 9.50
CA CYS A 35 -7.75 -3.02 8.85
C CYS A 35 -7.51 -1.97 7.75
N CYS A 36 -6.29 -1.47 7.56
CA CYS A 36 -6.15 -0.16 6.96
C CYS A 36 -5.35 -0.16 5.65
N LEU A 37 -5.84 -0.88 4.64
CA LEU A 37 -5.53 -0.56 3.23
C LEU A 37 -5.83 0.92 2.90
N ARG A 38 -6.77 1.50 3.65
CA ARG A 38 -7.17 2.91 3.61
C ARG A 38 -6.48 3.79 4.65
N SER A 39 -5.62 3.26 5.54
CA SER A 39 -4.90 4.13 6.49
C SER A 39 -4.00 5.04 5.69
N ARG A 40 -4.28 6.33 5.80
CA ARG A 40 -3.35 7.36 5.39
C ARG A 40 -2.23 7.40 6.43
N CYS A 41 -1.00 7.30 5.96
CA CYS A 41 0.18 7.49 6.80
C CYS A 41 0.34 8.97 7.17
N ILE A 42 1.38 9.31 7.93
CA ILE A 42 1.73 10.69 8.33
C ILE A 42 1.94 11.68 7.17
N ASN A 43 2.14 11.16 5.96
CA ASN A 43 2.29 11.92 4.71
C ASN A 43 1.10 11.73 3.75
N GLY A 44 0.01 11.10 4.20
CA GLY A 44 -1.16 10.80 3.38
C GLY A 44 -1.01 9.57 2.48
N SER A 45 0.18 8.95 2.40
CA SER A 45 0.43 7.78 1.58
C SER A 45 -0.31 6.54 2.10
N THR A 46 -0.73 5.69 1.17
CA THR A 46 -1.33 4.38 1.43
C THR A 46 -0.35 3.25 1.13
N LEU A 47 -0.71 2.00 1.45
CA LEU A 47 0.06 0.83 1.02
C LEU A 47 0.29 0.82 -0.50
N LEU A 48 -0.71 1.25 -1.28
CA LEU A 48 -0.61 1.30 -2.74
C LEU A 48 0.45 2.30 -3.23
N HIS A 49 0.59 3.45 -2.59
CA HIS A 49 1.68 4.39 -2.90
C HIS A 49 3.05 3.75 -2.71
N THR A 50 3.20 2.98 -1.64
CA THR A 50 4.47 2.34 -1.27
C THR A 50 4.78 1.21 -2.23
N ALA A 51 3.80 0.36 -2.53
CA ALA A 51 3.94 -0.70 -3.52
C ALA A 51 4.31 -0.13 -4.90
N CYS A 52 3.70 0.99 -5.30
CA CYS A 52 4.05 1.70 -6.54
C CYS A 52 5.48 2.27 -6.49
N TYR A 53 5.87 2.88 -5.39
CA TYR A 53 7.20 3.47 -5.18
C TYR A 53 8.34 2.45 -5.24
N TYR A 54 8.13 1.26 -4.67
CA TYR A 54 9.11 0.18 -4.71
C TYR A 54 9.03 -0.70 -5.97
N GLY A 55 7.94 -0.58 -6.75
CA GLY A 55 7.71 -1.39 -7.94
C GLY A 55 7.27 -2.82 -7.62
N TYR A 56 6.58 -3.04 -6.51
CA TYR A 56 6.09 -4.35 -6.10
C TYR A 56 4.81 -4.72 -6.84
N GLN A 57 4.96 -5.09 -8.12
CA GLN A 57 3.83 -5.32 -9.03
C GLN A 57 2.84 -6.38 -8.54
N GLU A 58 3.31 -7.45 -7.89
CA GLU A 58 2.44 -8.48 -7.29
C GLU A 58 1.56 -7.89 -6.20
N ILE A 59 2.17 -7.17 -5.25
CA ILE A 59 1.47 -6.47 -4.17
C ILE A 59 0.51 -5.43 -4.73
N VAL A 60 0.88 -4.70 -5.79
CA VAL A 60 -0.02 -3.76 -6.47
C VAL A 60 -1.24 -4.51 -7.00
N LYS A 61 -1.08 -5.63 -7.72
CA LYS A 61 -2.21 -6.43 -8.23
C LYS A 61 -3.12 -6.91 -7.11
N ASP A 62 -2.56 -7.44 -6.03
CA ASP A 62 -3.34 -7.91 -4.90
C ASP A 62 -4.14 -6.76 -4.27
N LEU A 63 -3.52 -5.60 -4.05
CA LEU A 63 -4.18 -4.40 -3.54
C LEU A 63 -5.32 -3.91 -4.46
N LEU A 64 -5.16 -4.02 -5.77
CA LEU A 64 -6.19 -3.62 -6.73
C LEU A 64 -7.40 -4.56 -6.71
N GLN A 65 -7.17 -5.86 -6.51
CA GLN A 65 -8.27 -6.82 -6.34
C GLN A 65 -9.11 -6.52 -5.08
N MET A 66 -8.51 -5.87 -4.09
CA MET A 66 -9.15 -5.54 -2.81
C MET A 66 -10.03 -4.27 -2.87
N ARG A 67 -10.37 -3.77 -4.07
CA ARG A 67 -11.18 -2.55 -4.29
C ARG A 67 -10.64 -1.31 -3.56
N VAL A 68 -9.32 -1.18 -3.51
CA VAL A 68 -8.65 -0.01 -2.93
C VAL A 68 -8.82 1.18 -3.88
N ASP A 69 -9.01 2.37 -3.31
CA ASP A 69 -9.08 3.61 -4.09
C ASP A 69 -7.71 3.98 -4.66
N VAL A 70 -7.55 3.76 -5.97
CA VAL A 70 -6.32 4.03 -6.73
C VAL A 70 -6.09 5.51 -6.99
N ASN A 71 -7.10 6.35 -6.80
CA ASN A 71 -7.03 7.79 -7.06
C ASN A 71 -6.73 8.58 -5.78
N LEU A 72 -6.65 7.91 -4.64
CA LEU A 72 -6.42 8.57 -3.36
C LEU A 72 -5.07 9.29 -3.37
N GLN A 73 -5.09 10.60 -3.20
CA GLN A 73 -3.87 11.40 -3.20
C GLN A 73 -3.20 11.41 -1.82
N ASP A 74 -1.87 11.44 -1.79
CA ASP A 74 -1.09 11.74 -0.58
C ASP A 74 -1.21 13.23 -0.18
N TYR A 75 -0.55 13.65 0.90
CA TYR A 75 -0.57 15.05 1.34
C TYR A 75 0.17 16.02 0.41
N LYS A 76 0.89 15.49 -0.59
CA LYS A 76 1.50 16.27 -1.68
C LYS A 76 0.60 16.32 -2.92
N GLY A 77 -0.60 15.75 -2.87
CA GLY A 77 -1.51 15.66 -4.02
C GLY A 77 -1.12 14.58 -5.03
N ALA A 78 -0.11 13.76 -4.74
CA ALA A 78 0.33 12.70 -5.63
C ALA A 78 -0.53 11.45 -5.40
N SER A 79 -1.11 10.90 -6.47
CA SER A 79 -1.73 9.56 -6.44
C SER A 79 -0.67 8.45 -6.46
N PRO A 80 -1.03 7.19 -6.17
CA PRO A 80 -0.11 6.04 -6.27
C PRO A 80 0.56 5.94 -7.63
N LEU A 81 -0.17 6.24 -8.70
CA LEU A 81 0.32 6.26 -10.08
C LEU A 81 1.48 7.26 -10.25
N HIS A 82 1.40 8.43 -9.63
CA HIS A 82 2.47 9.43 -9.67
C HIS A 82 3.74 8.97 -8.96
N ARG A 83 3.63 7.97 -8.08
CA ARG A 83 4.76 7.38 -7.36
C ARG A 83 5.22 6.05 -7.96
N ALA A 84 4.75 5.65 -9.14
CA ALA A 84 5.18 4.41 -9.77
C ALA A 84 6.70 4.43 -10.08
N LYS A 85 7.39 3.34 -9.74
CA LYS A 85 8.83 3.17 -9.99
C LYS A 85 9.17 3.11 -11.48
N ASP A 86 8.34 2.43 -12.26
CA ASP A 86 8.55 2.18 -13.67
C ASP A 86 7.21 2.18 -14.44
N HIS A 87 7.32 2.17 -15.77
CA HIS A 87 6.17 2.15 -16.67
C HIS A 87 5.30 0.89 -16.44
N GLN A 88 5.91 -0.24 -16.05
CA GLN A 88 5.20 -1.48 -15.82
C GLN A 88 4.29 -1.38 -14.59
N THR A 89 4.79 -0.83 -13.49
CA THR A 89 4.05 -0.57 -12.26
C THR A 89 2.94 0.46 -12.48
N MET A 90 3.22 1.46 -13.32
CA MET A 90 2.21 2.44 -13.76
C MET A 90 1.07 1.76 -14.53
N LEU A 91 1.36 0.82 -15.43
CA LEU A 91 0.34 0.08 -16.16
C LEU A 91 -0.49 -0.79 -15.21
N VAL A 92 0.15 -1.47 -14.25
CA VAL A 92 -0.57 -2.33 -13.30
C VAL A 92 -1.53 -1.52 -12.44
N SER A 93 -1.13 -0.33 -11.99
CA SER A 93 -1.95 0.55 -11.13
C SER A 93 -3.08 1.28 -11.87
N ARG A 94 -3.18 1.12 -13.19
CA ARG A 94 -4.16 1.77 -14.06
C ARG A 94 -5.25 0.77 -14.43
N ILE A 95 -6.23 0.60 -13.55
CA ILE A 95 -7.45 -0.19 -13.78
C ILE A 95 -8.60 0.67 -14.26
#